data_AF-A0A1B6K0E0-F1
#
_entry.id   AF-A0A1B6K0E0-F1
#
_cell.length_a   1.000
_cell.length_b   1.000
_cell.length_c   1.000
_cell.angle_alpha   90.00
_cell.angle_beta   90.00
_cell.angle_gamma   90.00
#
_symmetry.space_group_name_H-M   'P 1'
#
loop_
_entity.id
_entity.type
_entity.pdbx_description
1 polymer ?
#
loop_
_entity_poly.entity_id
_entity_poly.type
_entity_poly.pdbx_seq_one_letter_code
_entity_poly.pdbx_strand_id
1 'polypeptide(L)'
;KLASQYKISREEVDQFALRSQTLWKKAHDAGVFKAELAPVTVVQKKKEVVVDVDEHPKPQTTLEVLGKLPLVFKKDGVVTAGSASVSIISKSVQTNSSFLFV
;
A
#
# COMPACT_ATOMS: atom_id res chain seq x y z
N LYS A 1 11.18 16.51 2.68
CA LYS A 1 12.54 17.09 2.53
C LYS A 1 13.06 16.87 1.12
N LEU A 2 13.12 15.61 0.65
CA LEU A 2 13.54 15.27 -0.72
C LEU A 2 12.68 15.95 -1.82
N ALA A 3 11.36 15.88 -1.73
CA ALA A 3 10.49 16.53 -2.71
C ALA A 3 10.77 18.03 -2.90
N SER A 4 11.03 18.76 -1.82
CA SER A 4 11.39 20.18 -1.86
C SER A 4 12.79 20.43 -2.43
N GLN A 5 13.73 19.51 -2.22
CA GLN A 5 15.11 19.61 -2.73
C GLN A 5 15.16 19.36 -4.24
N TYR A 6 14.38 18.39 -4.73
CA TYR A 6 14.35 17.98 -6.14
C TYR A 6 13.21 18.62 -6.92
N LYS A 7 12.45 19.54 -6.32
CA LYS A 7 11.28 20.22 -6.92
C LYS A 7 10.26 19.23 -7.53
N ILE A 8 10.07 18.09 -6.86
CA ILE A 8 9.12 17.07 -7.31
C ILE A 8 7.71 17.59 -7.04
N SER A 9 6.89 17.61 -8.09
CA SER A 9 5.49 18.02 -8.00
C SER A 9 4.62 16.93 -7.38
N ARG A 10 3.46 17.35 -6.86
CA ARG A 10 2.46 16.41 -6.33
C ARG A 10 1.93 15.46 -7.41
N GLU A 11 1.81 15.95 -8.63
CA GLU A 11 1.28 15.17 -9.75
C GLU A 11 2.23 14.06 -10.18
N GLU A 12 3.55 14.32 -10.22
CA GLU A 12 4.56 13.28 -10.49
C GLU A 12 4.52 12.16 -9.45
N VAL A 13 4.32 12.52 -8.18
CA VAL A 13 4.22 11.57 -7.06
C VAL A 13 2.97 10.71 -7.20
N ASP A 14 1.82 11.32 -7.51
CA ASP A 14 0.55 10.59 -7.67
C ASP A 14 0.56 9.72 -8.95
N GLN A 15 1.20 10.18 -10.04
CA GLN A 15 1.41 9.38 -11.25
C GLN A 15 2.31 8.16 -10.97
N PHE A 16 3.39 8.34 -10.20
CA PHE A 16 4.25 7.23 -9.80
C PHE A 16 3.48 6.21 -8.94
N ALA A 17 2.67 6.68 -7.99
CA ALA A 17 1.83 5.82 -7.16
C ALA A 17 0.83 5.00 -8.00
N LEU A 18 0.16 5.63 -8.97
CA LEU A 18 -0.75 4.96 -9.88
C LEU A 18 -0.03 3.93 -10.76
N ARG A 19 1.14 4.28 -11.28
CA ARG A 19 1.97 3.36 -12.07
C ARG A 19 2.34 2.12 -11.27
N SER A 20 2.73 2.29 -10.00
CA SER A 20 3.06 1.18 -9.10
C SER A 20 1.88 0.23 -8.92
N GLN A 21 0.68 0.76 -8.61
CA GLN A 21 -0.55 -0.04 -8.47
C GLN A 21 -0.91 -0.79 -9.77
N THR A 22 -0.73 -0.12 -10.92
CA THR A 22 -1.00 -0.71 -12.24
C THR A 22 -0.05 -1.84 -12.57
N LEU A 23 1.25 -1.67 -12.28
CA LEU A 23 2.28 -2.69 -12.48
C LEU A 23 2.03 -3.90 -11.59
N TRP A 24 1.68 -3.68 -10.32
CA TRP A 24 1.33 -4.78 -9.43
C TRP A 24 0.14 -5.57 -9.98
N LYS A 25 -0.94 -4.89 -10.41
CA LYS A 25 -2.11 -5.57 -10.99
C LYS A 25 -1.70 -6.45 -12.18
N LYS A 26 -0.89 -5.91 -13.10
CA LYS A 26 -0.41 -6.65 -14.27
C LYS A 26 0.43 -7.88 -13.87
N ALA A 27 1.31 -7.75 -12.88
CA ALA A 27 2.15 -8.84 -12.40
C ALA A 27 1.33 -9.91 -11.66
N HIS A 28 0.33 -9.49 -10.88
CA HIS A 28 -0.62 -10.37 -10.21
C HIS A 28 -1.47 -11.17 -11.21
N ASP A 29 -2.05 -10.48 -12.20
CA ASP A 29 -2.84 -11.11 -13.28
C ASP A 29 -1.99 -12.08 -14.11
N ALA A 30 -0.70 -11.75 -14.33
CA ALA A 30 0.26 -12.62 -14.99
C ALA A 30 0.81 -13.76 -14.10
N GLY A 31 0.43 -13.80 -12.82
CA GLY A 31 0.83 -14.85 -11.88
C GLY A 31 2.31 -14.83 -11.49
N VAL A 32 3.02 -13.70 -11.70
CA VAL A 32 4.46 -13.57 -11.43
C VAL A 32 4.79 -13.89 -9.97
N PHE A 33 3.93 -13.45 -9.05
CA PHE A 33 4.13 -13.62 -7.61
C PHE A 33 3.87 -15.05 -7.10
N LYS A 34 3.27 -15.92 -7.91
CA LYS A 34 2.93 -17.30 -7.48
C LYS A 34 4.17 -18.16 -7.18
N ALA A 35 5.31 -17.83 -7.80
CA ALA A 35 6.55 -18.58 -7.59
C ALA A 35 7.31 -18.14 -6.33
N GLU A 36 7.09 -16.93 -5.84
CA GLU A 36 7.81 -16.34 -4.70
C GLU A 36 6.96 -16.23 -3.41
N LEU A 37 5.63 -16.19 -3.53
CA LEU A 37 4.74 -16.12 -2.38
C LEU A 37 4.55 -17.50 -1.75
N ALA A 38 5.04 -17.66 -0.51
CA ALA A 38 4.72 -18.80 0.33
C ALA A 38 3.39 -18.52 1.07
N PRO A 39 2.35 -19.36 0.89
CA PRO A 39 1.07 -19.15 1.55
C PRO A 39 1.22 -19.28 3.07
N VAL A 40 0.73 -18.29 3.81
CA VAL A 40 0.75 -18.30 5.28
C VAL A 40 -0.66 -18.58 5.78
N THR A 41 -0.82 -19.60 6.62
CA THR A 41 -2.10 -19.87 7.27
C THR A 41 -2.16 -19.12 8.60
N VAL A 42 -3.14 -18.22 8.73
CA VAL A 42 -3.36 -17.44 9.96
C VAL A 42 -4.69 -17.85 10.56
N VAL A 43 -4.69 -18.15 11.87
CA VAL A 43 -5.92 -18.44 12.61
C VAL A 43 -6.51 -17.13 13.13
N GLN A 44 -7.61 -16.70 12.52
CA GLN A 44 -8.36 -15.53 12.96
C GLN A 44 -9.69 -15.96 13.57
N LYS A 45 -9.92 -15.64 14.85
CA LYS A 45 -11.19 -15.93 15.56
C LYS A 45 -11.71 -17.37 15.36
N LYS A 46 -10.81 -18.36 15.48
CA LYS A 46 -11.07 -19.81 15.29
C LYS A 46 -11.40 -20.24 13.85
N LYS A 47 -11.13 -19.39 12.85
CA LYS A 47 -11.16 -19.76 11.43
C LYS A 47 -9.75 -19.71 10.86
N GLU A 48 -9.37 -20.73 10.11
CA GLU A 48 -8.14 -20.73 9.32
C GLU A 48 -8.35 -19.89 8.06
N VAL A 49 -7.48 -18.90 7.86
CA VAL A 49 -7.44 -18.07 6.67
C VAL A 49 -6.08 -18.26 6.03
N VAL A 50 -6.07 -18.74 4.80
CA VAL A 50 -4.84 -18.80 3.99
C VAL A 50 -4.65 -17.43 3.34
N VAL A 51 -3.50 -16.81 3.60
CA VAL A 51 -3.07 -15.56 2.98
C VAL A 51 -2.01 -15.91 1.94
N ASP A 52 -2.40 -15.84 0.67
CA ASP A 52 -1.57 -16.15 -0.50
C ASP A 52 -1.45 -14.97 -1.48
N VAL A 53 -2.14 -13.86 -1.22
CA VAL A 53 -2.15 -12.64 -2.03
C VAL A 53 -1.92 -11.41 -1.15
N ASP A 54 -1.14 -10.45 -1.66
CA ASP A 54 -0.90 -9.18 -0.98
C ASP A 54 -2.21 -8.40 -0.74
N GLU A 55 -2.45 -7.99 0.51
CA GLU A 55 -3.64 -7.21 0.90
C GLU A 55 -3.56 -5.71 0.56
N HIS A 56 -2.36 -5.20 0.35
CA HIS A 56 -2.10 -3.76 0.20
C HIS A 56 -2.57 -3.17 -1.15
N PRO A 57 -2.36 -3.83 -2.29
CA PRO A 57 -2.60 -3.24 -3.59
C PRO A 57 -4.08 -2.94 -3.81
N LYS A 58 -4.35 -1.70 -4.24
CA LYS A 58 -5.69 -1.22 -4.56
C LYS A 58 -5.76 -0.96 -6.06
N PRO A 59 -6.04 -1.99 -6.88
CA PRO A 59 -6.02 -1.87 -8.33
C PRO A 59 -7.08 -0.91 -8.90
N GLN A 60 -8.05 -0.47 -8.08
CA GLN A 60 -9.04 0.56 -8.44
C GLN A 60 -8.58 2.00 -8.14
N THR A 61 -7.33 2.20 -7.73
CA THR A 61 -6.79 3.54 -7.47
C THR A 61 -6.79 4.36 -8.77
N THR A 62 -7.34 5.58 -8.73
CA THR A 62 -7.32 6.55 -9.84
C THR A 62 -6.65 7.85 -9.41
N LEU A 63 -6.21 8.66 -10.38
CA LEU A 63 -5.62 9.97 -10.08
C LEU A 63 -6.57 10.88 -9.29
N GLU A 64 -7.87 10.81 -9.55
CA GLU A 64 -8.87 11.58 -8.81
C GLU A 64 -8.95 11.16 -7.34
N VAL A 65 -8.86 9.86 -7.06
CA VAL A 65 -8.85 9.34 -5.70
C VAL A 65 -7.57 9.75 -4.98
N LEU A 66 -6.42 9.69 -5.65
CA LEU A 66 -5.13 10.12 -5.10
C LEU A 66 -5.11 11.63 -4.81
N GLY A 67 -5.63 12.44 -5.74
CA GLY A 67 -5.70 13.90 -5.59
C GLY A 67 -6.58 14.36 -4.42
N LYS A 68 -7.63 13.59 -4.09
CA LYS A 68 -8.53 13.86 -2.95
C LYS A 68 -7.91 13.50 -1.58
N LEU A 69 -6.77 12.82 -1.54
CA LEU A 69 -6.18 12.40 -0.27
C LEU A 69 -5.51 13.57 0.47
N PRO A 70 -5.70 13.66 1.80
CA PRO A 70 -5.04 14.65 2.62
C PRO A 70 -3.53 14.40 2.68
N LEU A 71 -2.78 15.48 2.80
CA LEU A 71 -1.34 15.45 3.02
C LEU A 71 -1.05 14.96 4.45
N VAL A 72 -0.14 13.99 4.57
CA VAL A 72 0.07 13.27 5.85
C VAL A 72 1.09 13.96 6.75
N PHE A 73 2.15 14.55 6.17
CA PHE A 73 3.31 15.02 6.95
C PHE A 73 3.44 16.54 7.03
N LYS A 74 3.07 17.28 5.98
CA LYS A 74 3.18 18.74 5.92
C LYS A 74 2.04 19.32 5.09
N LYS A 75 1.51 20.49 5.49
CA LYS A 75 0.46 21.21 4.77
C LYS A 75 0.88 21.63 3.35
N ASP A 76 2.17 21.90 3.13
CA ASP A 76 2.75 22.17 1.80
C ASP A 76 3.62 21.01 1.29
N GLY A 77 3.31 19.78 1.73
CA GLY A 77 3.99 18.58 1.29
C GLY A 77 3.42 18.03 -0.01
N VAL A 78 4.08 17.01 -0.55
CA VAL A 78 3.59 16.22 -1.69
C VAL A 78 3.18 14.80 -1.29
N VAL A 79 3.38 14.43 -0.03
CA VAL A 79 3.21 13.05 0.44
C VAL A 79 1.81 12.86 1.00
N THR A 80 1.06 11.95 0.37
CA THR A 80 -0.23 11.42 0.82
C THR A 80 -0.13 9.96 1.21
N ALA A 81 -1.17 9.46 1.90
CA ALA A 81 -1.32 8.05 2.22
C ALA A 81 -1.38 7.14 0.98
N GLY A 82 -1.72 7.66 -0.20
CA GLY A 82 -1.73 6.90 -1.45
C GLY A 82 -0.37 6.84 -2.14
N SER A 83 0.47 7.85 -1.91
CA SER A 83 1.85 7.92 -2.42
C SER A 83 2.92 7.36 -1.48
N ALA A 84 2.57 7.16 -0.21
CA ALA A 84 3.44 6.56 0.78
C ALA A 84 3.21 5.05 0.84
N SER A 85 4.26 4.27 1.10
CA SER A 85 4.12 2.86 1.44
C SER A 85 3.20 2.74 2.66
N VAL A 86 2.13 1.94 2.57
CA VAL A 86 1.29 1.72 3.74
C VAL A 86 2.03 0.89 4.76
N SER A 87 1.79 1.17 6.03
CA SER A 87 2.21 0.30 7.12
C SER A 87 1.41 -1.01 7.02
N ILE A 88 2.08 -2.11 6.66
CA ILE A 88 1.45 -3.42 6.55
C ILE A 88 1.53 -4.10 7.92
N ILE A 89 0.44 -4.00 8.68
CA ILE A 89 0.14 -4.93 9.77
C ILE A 89 -1.09 -5.67 9.27
N SER A 90 -0.94 -6.94 8.90
CA SER A 90 -2.06 -7.74 8.40
C SER A 90 -3.23 -7.62 9.39
N LYS A 91 -4.42 -7.32 8.89
CA LYS A 91 -5.62 -7.23 9.75
C LYS A 91 -5.88 -8.54 10.51
N SER A 92 -5.32 -9.65 10.02
CA SER A 92 -5.27 -10.95 10.69
C SER A 92 -4.53 -10.95 12.04
N VAL A 93 -3.46 -10.18 12.14
CA VAL A 93 -2.60 -10.06 13.33
C VAL A 93 -3.15 -9.03 14.33
N GLN A 94 -3.95 -8.06 13.86
CA GLN A 94 -4.47 -6.96 14.67
C GLN A 94 -5.45 -7.41 15.76
N THR A 95 -6.04 -8.61 15.68
CA THR A 95 -6.95 -9.10 16.71
C THR A 95 -6.26 -9.58 17.98
N ASN A 96 -4.92 -9.70 18.01
CA ASN A 96 -4.24 -10.37 19.13
C ASN A 96 -2.98 -9.68 19.68
N SER A 97 -2.64 -8.46 19.29
CA SER A 97 -1.48 -7.81 19.89
C SER A 97 -1.63 -6.31 20.05
N SER A 98 -1.80 -5.91 21.31
CA SER A 98 -1.41 -4.61 21.84
C SER A 98 0.10 -4.46 21.66
N PHE A 99 0.56 -4.09 20.46
CA PHE A 99 1.96 -3.70 20.26
C PHE A 99 2.05 -2.19 20.11
N LEU A 100 2.55 -1.58 21.18
CA LEU A 100 3.00 -0.20 21.30
C LEU A 100 3.92 0.16 20.12
N PHE A 101 3.63 1.29 19.46
CA PHE A 101 4.61 2.03 18.68
C PHE A 101 5.50 2.82 19.65
N VAL A 102 6.79 2.50 19.69
CA VAL A 102 7.88 3.43 20.01
C VAL A 102 8.64 3.68 18.72
#